data_AF-A0AAV7QTT6-F1
#
_entry.id   AF-A0AAV7QTT6-F1
#
_cell.length_a   1.000
_cell.length_b   1.000
_cell.length_c   1.000
_cell.angle_alpha   90.00
_cell.angle_beta   90.00
_cell.angle_gamma   90.00
#
_symmetry.space_group_name_H-M   'P 1'
#
loop_
_entity.id
_entity.type
_entity.pdbx_description
1 polymer ?
#
loop_
_entity_poly.entity_id
_entity_poly.type
_entity_poly.pdbx_seq_one_letter_code
_entity_poly.pdbx_strand_id
1 'polypeptide(L)' 'WYCEGKELENSPDIQIMQDGNVHSLVISEAFQEDTGRYSCFASNIHGTDSTSAEIYIE' A
#
# COMPACT_ATOMS: atom_id res chain seq x y z
N TRP A 1 0.47 -1.64 -4.63
CA TRP A 1 0.33 -0.58 -3.61
C TRP A 1 1.23 0.57 -4.01
N TYR A 2 0.87 1.79 -3.64
CA TYR A 2 1.62 2.99 -3.99
C TYR A 2 1.74 3.92 -2.77
N CYS A 3 2.88 4.58 -2.61
CA CYS A 3 3.08 5.69 -1.68
C CYS A 3 3.46 6.94 -2.47
N GLU A 4 2.73 8.04 -2.31
CA GLU A 4 2.97 9.29 -3.06
C GLU A 4 3.01 9.08 -4.58
N GLY A 5 2.16 8.18 -5.08
CA GLY A 5 2.09 7.80 -6.50
C GLY A 5 3.25 6.92 -7.00
N LYS A 6 4.21 6.55 -6.15
CA LYS A 6 5.30 5.63 -6.49
C LYS A 6 4.92 4.21 -6.11
N GLU A 7 5.18 3.26 -7.00
CA GLU A 7 4.91 1.85 -6.75
C GLU A 7 5.79 1.33 -5.60
N LEU A 8 5.17 0.58 -4.70
CA LEU A 8 5.86 -0.10 -3.61
C LEU A 8 6.19 -1.53 -4.00
N GLU A 9 7.37 -1.99 -3.65
CA GLU A 9 7.85 -3.35 -3.87
C GLU A 9 8.11 -4.06 -2.53
N ASN A 10 8.06 -5.39 -2.54
CA ASN A 10 8.41 -6.18 -1.36
C ASN A 10 9.89 -5.97 -0.98
N SER A 11 10.14 -5.72 0.30
CA SER A 11 11.46 -5.54 0.90
C SER A 11 11.45 -6.08 2.35
N PRO A 12 12.57 -6.06 3.08
CA PRO A 12 12.57 -6.40 4.51
C PRO A 12 11.59 -5.54 5.34
N ASP A 13 11.45 -4.26 4.98
CA ASP A 13 10.62 -3.30 5.72
C ASP A 13 9.19 -3.21 5.18
N ILE A 14 8.98 -3.56 3.91
CA ILE A 14 7.68 -3.53 3.22
C ILE A 14 7.24 -4.93 2.81
N GLN A 15 6.12 -5.40 3.34
CA GLN A 15 5.52 -6.67 2.94
C GLN A 15 4.14 -6.44 2.30
N ILE A 16 4.03 -6.79 1.03
CA ILE A 16 2.79 -6.80 0.26
C ILE A 16 2.30 -8.24 0.20
N MET A 17 1.16 -8.50 0.84
CA MET A 17 0.60 -9.83 1.00
C MET A 17 -0.78 -9.95 0.39
N GLN A 18 -1.13 -11.17 0.00
CA GLN A 18 -2.47 -11.54 -0.44
C GLN A 18 -2.87 -12.85 0.22
N ASP A 19 -4.02 -12.85 0.88
CA ASP A 19 -4.70 -14.04 1.41
C ASP A 19 -6.14 -14.07 0.90
N GLY A 20 -6.39 -14.88 -0.13
CA GLY A 20 -7.66 -14.89 -0.86
C GLY A 20 -8.00 -13.52 -1.44
N ASN A 21 -9.05 -12.89 -0.90
CA ASN A 21 -9.55 -11.57 -1.29
C ASN A 21 -9.02 -10.44 -0.38
N VAL A 22 -8.18 -10.76 0.62
CA VAL A 22 -7.57 -9.79 1.51
C VAL A 22 -6.19 -9.44 0.96
N HIS A 23 -6.01 -8.16 0.63
CA HIS A 23 -4.73 -7.62 0.20
C HIS A 23 -4.22 -6.67 1.27
N SER A 24 -3.00 -6.88 1.73
CA SER A 24 -2.42 -6.14 2.85
C SER A 24 -1.07 -5.53 2.46
N LEU A 25 -0.82 -4.33 2.96
CA LEU A 25 0.50 -3.71 3.00
C LEU A 25 0.92 -3.62 4.47
N VAL A 26 2.07 -4.18 4.81
CA VAL A 26 2.65 -4.13 6.15
C VAL A 26 3.98 -3.39 6.07
N ILE A 27 4.15 -2.42 6.96
CA ILE A 27 5.39 -1.69 7.20
C ILE A 27 5.93 -2.20 8.54
N SER A 28 7.04 -2.93 8.52
CA SER A 28 7.55 -3.67 9.69
C SER A 28 7.94 -2.73 10.85
N GLU A 29 8.60 -1.62 10.52
CA GLU A 29 8.97 -0.54 11.42
C GLU A 29 8.61 0.78 10.75
N ALA A 30 7.80 1.61 11.42
CA ALA A 30 7.33 2.88 10.86
C ALA A 30 8.17 4.05 11.40
N PHE A 31 8.67 4.86 10.48
CA PHE A 31 9.44 6.07 10.76
C PHE A 31 8.75 7.31 10.17
N GLN A 32 9.27 8.50 10.46
CA GLN A 32 8.66 9.75 10.01
C GLN A 32 8.60 9.83 8.47
N GLU A 33 9.58 9.21 7.79
CA GLU A 33 9.67 9.11 6.33
C GLU A 33 8.56 8.26 5.70
N ASP A 34 7.88 7.41 6.47
CA ASP A 34 6.73 6.61 6.02
C ASP A 34 5.41 7.40 6.07
N THR A 35 5.43 8.66 6.50
CA THR A 35 4.27 9.55 6.37
C THR A 35 3.98 9.83 4.90
N GLY A 36 2.73 9.63 4.50
CA GLY A 36 2.29 9.93 3.15
C GLY A 36 0.95 9.30 2.77
N ARG A 37 0.57 9.52 1.51
CA ARG A 37 -0.65 8.98 0.92
C ARG A 37 -0.41 7.60 0.32
N TYR A 38 -0.99 6.60 0.96
CA TYR A 38 -0.98 5.22 0.48
C TYR A 38 -2.21 4.92 -0.36
N SER A 39 -2.03 4.22 -1.48
CA SER A 39 -3.10 3.86 -2.39
C SER A 39 -3.00 2.40 -2.83
N CYS A 40 -4.16 1.75 -3.01
CA CYS A 40 -4.25 0.44 -3.65
C CYS A 40 -5.20 0.50 -4.86
N PHE A 41 -4.96 -0.38 -5.82
CA PHE A 41 -5.70 -0.47 -7.07
C PHE A 41 -6.13 -1.92 -7.26
N ALA A 42 -7.40 -2.12 -7.62
CA ALA A 42 -7.96 -3.42 -7.96
C ALA A 42 -8.48 -3.38 -9.40
N SER A 43 -8.08 -4.34 -10.23
CA SER A 43 -8.47 -4.39 -11.65
C SER A 43 -8.93 -5.78 -12.05
N ASN A 44 -9.98 -5.85 -12.87
CA ASN A 44 -10.48 -7.05 -13.50
C ASN A 44 -11.00 -6.75 -14.92
N ILE A 45 -11.56 -7.74 -15.61
CA ILE A 45 -12.07 -7.58 -16.99
C ILE A 45 -13.21 -6.57 -17.14
N HIS A 46 -13.86 -6.17 -16.04
CA HIS A 46 -14.99 -5.24 -16.04
C HIS A 46 -14.59 -3.82 -15.66
N GLY A 47 -13.36 -3.60 -15.17
CA GLY A 47 -12.88 -2.26 -14.85
C GLY A 47 -11.79 -2.25 -13.78
N THR A 48 -11.55 -1.05 -13.26
CA THR A 48 -10.56 -0.78 -12.23
C THR A 48 -11.18 0.13 -11.18
N ASP A 49 -10.83 -0.10 -9.93
CA ASP A 49 -11.18 0.76 -8.80
C ASP A 49 -9.93 1.03 -7.94
N SER A 50 -9.96 2.10 -7.15
CA SER A 50 -8.87 2.46 -6.24
C SER A 50 -9.35 3.14 -4.97
N THR A 51 -8.58 2.99 -3.90
CA THR A 51 -8.78 3.71 -2.65
C THR A 51 -7.45 4.21 -2.10
N SER A 52 -7.50 5.27 -1.31
CA SER A 52 -6.32 5.89 -0.72
C SER A 52 -6.57 6.40 0.70
N ALA A 53 -5.54 6.38 1.52
CA ALA A 53 -5.53 6.91 2.88
C ALA A 53 -4.26 7.74 3.14
N GLU A 54 -4.40 8.82 3.90
CA GLU A 54 -3.28 9.59 4.44
C GLU A 54 -2.82 8.95 5.75
N ILE A 55 -1.53 8.61 5.85
CA ILE A 55 -0.92 8.03 7.05
C ILE A 55 0.09 9.03 7.61
N TYR A 56 0.02 9.27 8.92
CA TYR A 56 0.92 10.16 9.64
C TYR A 56 1.55 9.42 10.83
N ILE A 57 2.87 9.49 10.95
CA ILE A 57 3.65 8.87 12.02
C ILE A 57 4.18 9.98 12.95
N GLU A 58 3.95 9.83 14.25
CA GLU A 58 4.35 10.76 15.33
C GLU A 58 5.62 10.30 16.06
#